data_AF-A0A2D3T005-F1
#
_entry.id   AF-A0A2D3T005-F1
#
_cell.length_a   1.000
_cell.length_b   1.000
_cell.length_c   1.000
_cell.angle_alpha   90.00
_cell.angle_beta   90.00
_cell.angle_gamma   90.00
#
_symmetry.space_group_name_H-M   'P 1'
#
loop_
_entity.id
_entity.type
_entity.pdbx_description
1 polymer ?
#
loop_
_entity_poly.entity_id
_entity_poly.type
_entity_poly.pdbx_seq_one_letter_code
_entity_poly.pdbx_strand_id
1 'polypeptide(L)' 'MTIEKSVLRQAQLLLLEGLKEIDRICNKHNINYWIDSGTLLGAKRHGGFIPWDDDIDILTLLFE' A
#
# COMPACT_ATOMS: atom_id res chain seq x y z
N MET A 1 9.23 14.74 -22.74
CA MET A 1 9.41 15.54 -21.51
C MET A 1 8.85 14.72 -20.36
N THR A 2 9.71 14.00 -19.64
CA THR A 2 9.31 13.23 -18.46
C THR A 2 9.07 14.23 -17.34
N ILE A 3 7.83 14.35 -16.86
CA ILE A 3 7.52 15.15 -15.68
C ILE A 3 8.19 14.47 -14.49
N GLU A 4 9.11 15.17 -13.83
CA GLU A 4 9.76 14.70 -12.62
C GLU A 4 8.69 14.50 -11.54
N LYS A 5 8.61 13.29 -10.97
CA LYS A 5 7.63 12.96 -9.93
C LYS A 5 8.05 13.65 -8.64
N SER A 6 7.09 14.20 -7.89
CA SER A 6 7.37 14.72 -6.54
C SER A 6 7.98 13.64 -5.65
N VAL A 7 8.75 14.06 -4.63
CA VAL A 7 9.33 13.14 -3.62
C VAL A 7 8.25 12.25 -3.02
N LEU A 8 7.09 12.82 -2.68
CA LEU A 8 5.94 12.06 -2.18
C LEU A 8 5.47 11.00 -3.18
N ARG A 9 5.34 11.34 -4.46
CA ARG A 9 4.90 10.37 -5.47
C ARG A 9 5.93 9.26 -5.68
N GLN A 10 7.23 9.56 -5.55
CA GLN A 10 8.26 8.54 -5.58
C GLN A 10 8.16 7.60 -4.37
N ALA A 11 7.93 8.15 -3.18
CA ALA A 11 7.70 7.37 -1.95
C ALA A 11 6.47 6.45 -2.08
N GLN A 12 5.34 6.97 -2.54
CA GLN A 12 4.11 6.19 -2.78
C GLN A 12 4.34 5.01 -3.73
N LEU A 13 5.13 5.21 -4.79
CA LEU A 13 5.45 4.13 -5.74
C LEU A 13 6.34 3.08 -5.10
N LEU A 14 7.32 3.48 -4.28
CA LEU A 14 8.16 2.56 -3.53
C LEU A 14 7.35 1.77 -2.49
N LEU A 15 6.46 2.43 -1.76
CA LEU A 15 5.53 1.80 -0.82
C LEU A 15 4.63 0.79 -1.50
N LEU A 16 4.10 1.10 -2.70
CA LEU A 16 3.29 0.15 -3.47
C LEU A 16 4.08 -1.09 -3.88
N GLU A 17 5.34 -0.95 -4.29
CA GLU A 17 6.20 -2.11 -4.54
C GLU A 17 6.47 -2.91 -3.27
N GLY A 18 6.64 -2.24 -2.13
CA GLY A 18 6.70 -2.89 -0.81
C GLY A 18 5.44 -3.68 -0.48
N LEU A 19 4.25 -3.12 -0.70
CA LEU A 19 2.98 -3.80 -0.49
C LEU A 19 2.81 -5.03 -1.39
N LYS A 20 3.26 -4.96 -2.65
CA LYS A 20 3.25 -6.14 -3.55
C LYS A 20 4.17 -7.25 -3.05
N GLU A 21 5.32 -6.89 -2.48
CA GLU A 21 6.22 -7.88 -1.90
C GLU A 21 5.65 -8.50 -0.62
N ILE A 22 4.98 -7.70 0.21
CA ILE A 22 4.21 -8.20 1.36
C ILE A 22 3.11 -9.15 0.88
N ASP A 23 2.32 -8.77 -0.14
CA ASP A 23 1.29 -9.63 -0.73
C ASP A 23 1.88 -10.98 -1.20
N ARG A 24 3.00 -10.94 -1.93
CA ARG A 24 3.70 -12.15 -2.39
C ARG A 24 4.14 -13.04 -1.22
N ILE A 25 4.67 -12.46 -0.16
CA ILE A 25 5.10 -13.19 1.04
C ILE A 25 3.89 -13.77 1.78
N CYS A 26 2.83 -12.98 2.00
CA CYS A 26 1.61 -13.42 2.65
C CYS A 26 0.94 -14.57 1.88
N ASN A 27 0.83 -14.47 0.56
CA ASN A 27 0.29 -15.54 -0.29
C ASN A 27 1.15 -16.81 -0.25
N LYS A 28 2.49 -16.70 -0.22
CA LYS A 28 3.39 -17.84 -0.02
C LYS A 28 3.25 -18.46 1.38
N HIS A 29 3.02 -17.59 2.36
CA HIS A 29 2.69 -17.76 3.77
C HIS A 29 1.39 -18.51 4.10
N ASN A 30 0.39 -18.44 3.22
CA ASN A 30 -1.03 -18.53 3.60
C ASN A 30 -1.39 -17.62 4.78
N ILE A 31 -0.81 -16.41 4.82
CA ILE A 31 -1.12 -15.40 5.84
C ILE A 31 -2.20 -14.48 5.27
N ASN A 32 -3.38 -14.47 5.90
CA ASN A 32 -4.44 -13.53 5.54
C ASN A 32 -4.11 -12.14 6.09
N TYR A 33 -4.20 -11.13 5.21
CA TYR A 33 -4.06 -9.73 5.58
C TYR A 33 -5.02 -8.88 4.76
N TRP A 34 -5.24 -7.65 5.21
CA TRP A 34 -6.06 -6.65 4.51
C TRP A 34 -5.35 -5.30 4.52
N ILE A 35 -5.59 -4.47 3.50
CA ILE A 35 -5.30 -3.04 3.60
C ILE A 35 -6.33 -2.38 4.52
N ASP A 36 -5.91 -1.38 5.28
CA ASP A 36 -6.77 -0.74 6.29
C ASP A 36 -6.68 0.80 6.25
N SER A 37 -7.46 1.48 7.09
CA SER A 37 -7.33 2.91 7.40
C SER A 37 -7.25 3.81 6.15
N GLY A 38 -6.22 4.67 6.06
CA GLY A 38 -6.02 5.61 4.95
C GLY A 38 -5.80 4.89 3.61
N THR A 39 -5.10 3.76 3.65
CA THR A 39 -4.81 2.93 2.47
C THR A 39 -6.08 2.36 1.85
N LEU A 40 -6.97 1.77 2.66
CA LEU A 40 -8.26 1.24 2.19
C LEU A 40 -9.15 2.35 1.63
N LEU A 41 -9.25 3.47 2.34
CA LEU A 41 -10.04 4.62 1.90
C LEU A 41 -9.49 5.20 0.58
N GLY A 42 -8.17 5.32 0.46
CA GLY A 42 -7.49 5.74 -0.76
C GLY A 42 -7.84 4.82 -1.93
N ALA A 43 -7.63 3.52 -1.77
CA ALA A 43 -7.91 2.53 -2.80
C ALA A 43 -9.36 2.64 -3.31
N LYS A 44 -10.33 2.81 -2.41
CA LYS A 44 -11.75 2.94 -2.77
C LYS A 44 -12.11 4.29 -3.40
N ARG A 45 -11.63 5.41 -2.83
CA ARG A 45 -12.05 6.77 -3.19
C ARG A 45 -11.27 7.36 -4.37
N HIS A 46 -9.98 7.07 -4.45
CA HIS A 46 -9.05 7.66 -5.43
C HIS A 46 -8.49 6.64 -6.43
N GLY A 47 -8.77 5.34 -6.25
CA GLY A 47 -8.17 4.29 -7.08
C GLY A 47 -6.67 4.11 -6.85
N GLY A 48 -6.17 4.49 -5.66
CA GLY A 48 -4.76 4.48 -5.29
C GLY A 48 -4.54 5.24 -3.99
N PHE A 49 -3.35 5.79 -3.76
CA PHE A 49 -3.10 6.61 -2.58
C PHE A 49 -4.03 7.83 -2.49
N ILE A 50 -4.33 8.25 -1.27
CA ILE A 50 -4.80 9.62 -1.04
C ILE A 50 -3.66 10.57 -1.47
N PRO A 51 -3.93 11.71 -2.14
CA PRO A 51 -2.86 12.51 -2.74
C PRO A 51 -1.76 12.98 -1.79
N TRP A 52 -2.07 13.09 -0.49
CA TRP A 52 -1.15 13.52 0.56
C TRP A 52 -0.72 12.40 1.52
N ASP A 53 -1.14 11.15 1.31
CA ASP A 53 -0.68 10.00 2.11
C ASP A 53 0.78 9.65 1.80
N ASP A 54 1.54 9.34 2.84
CA ASP A 54 2.95 9.00 2.80
C ASP A 54 3.30 7.64 3.45
N ASP A 55 2.31 6.84 3.81
CA ASP A 55 2.44 5.49 4.36
C ASP A 55 1.46 4.47 3.75
N ILE A 56 1.54 3.21 4.22
CA ILE A 56 0.59 2.14 3.92
C ILE A 56 0.25 1.42 5.23
N ASP A 57 -1.05 1.29 5.48
CA ASP A 57 -1.60 0.53 6.59
C ASP A 57 -2.07 -0.86 6.12
N ILE A 58 -1.63 -1.89 6.83
CA ILE A 58 -2.15 -3.26 6.69
C ILE A 58 -2.53 -3.83 8.06
N LEU A 59 -3.50 -4.74 8.05
CA LEU A 59 -3.97 -5.48 9.21
C LEU A 59 -3.78 -6.98 8.96
N THR A 60 -3.33 -7.71 9.98
CA THR A 60 -3.29 -9.19 10.02
C THR A 60 -3.91 -9.66 11.34
N LEU A 61 -4.39 -10.91 11.35
CA LEU A 61 -4.75 -11.58 12.59
C LEU A 61 -3.47 -12.09 13.28
N LEU A 62 -3.38 -11.91 14.59
CA LEU A 62 -2.24 -12.35 15.41
C LEU A 62 -2.42 -13.77 15.96
N PHE A 63 -3.67 -14.25 16.05
CA PHE A 63 -4.01 -15.59 16.51
C PHE A 63 -5.19 -16.10 15.68
N GLU A 64 -5.13 -17.37 15.26
CA GLU A 64 -6.29 -18.17 14.86
C GLU A 64 -6.78 -19.00 16.04
#